data_AF-A0AAD3RF67-F1
#
_entry.id   AF-A0AAD3RF67-F1
#
_cell.length_a   1.000
_cell.length_b   1.000
_cell.length_c   1.000
_cell.angle_alpha   90.00
_cell.angle_beta   90.00
_cell.angle_gamma   90.00
#
_symmetry.space_group_name_H-M   'P 1'
#
loop_
_entity.id
_entity.type
_entity.pdbx_description
1 polymer ?
#
loop_
_entity_poly.entity_id
_entity_poly.type
_entity_poly.pdbx_seq_one_letter_code
_entity_poly.pdbx_strand_id
1 'polypeptide(L)'
;MAVQISKKRKFVSDGIFKAELNEFLTRELAEDGYSGVEVRVTPTRTEIIILATRTQNVLGEKGRRIRELTAVVQKRFGFPEGSVELYAEKVATRGLCAIAQAESLRYKLLGGLAVRRACYGVLRFIMESGAKGCEVVVSGKLRGQRAKSMKFVDGLMIHSGDPVNYYVDTAVRHVLLRQGVLGIKVKIMLPWDPSGDDIGDGRTELSLVLAAGLRACYGVLRFIMESGAKGCEVVVSGKLRGQRAKSMKFVDGLMIHSGDPVNYYVDTAVRHVLLRQGVLGIKVKIMLPWDPSGKIGPKKPLPDHVSIVEPKEEHLPTTPMSEQKGAKPEVPVMPQGAPVPTA
;
A
#
# COMPACT_ATOMS: atom_id res chain seq x y z
N MET A 1 15.30 -25.54 -32.19
CA MET A 1 14.99 -24.15 -32.61
C MET A 1 14.43 -23.41 -31.42
N ALA A 2 15.00 -22.27 -31.02
CA ALA A 2 14.42 -21.46 -29.96
C ALA A 2 13.07 -20.90 -30.44
N VAL A 3 11.98 -21.23 -29.73
CA VAL A 3 10.66 -20.69 -30.06
C VAL A 3 10.70 -19.18 -29.83
N GLN A 4 10.51 -18.40 -30.89
CA GLN A 4 10.56 -16.94 -30.81
C GLN A 4 9.22 -16.43 -30.24
N ILE A 5 9.18 -16.20 -28.93
CA ILE A 5 7.99 -15.71 -28.22
C ILE A 5 8.01 -14.17 -28.16
N SER A 6 6.86 -13.53 -28.36
CA SER A 6 6.74 -12.07 -28.22
C SER A 6 6.92 -11.63 -26.75
N LYS A 7 7.49 -10.44 -26.52
CA LYS A 7 7.72 -9.92 -25.15
C LYS A 7 6.44 -9.93 -24.30
N LYS A 8 5.29 -9.57 -24.88
CA LYS A 8 3.99 -9.60 -24.20
C LYS A 8 3.60 -11.01 -23.74
N ARG A 9 3.74 -12.00 -24.63
CA ARG A 9 3.45 -13.41 -24.29
C ARG A 9 4.44 -13.98 -23.28
N LYS A 10 5.70 -13.56 -23.33
CA LYS A 10 6.72 -13.94 -22.35
C LYS A 10 6.33 -13.51 -20.93
N PHE A 11 6.01 -12.23 -20.72
CA PHE A 11 5.58 -11.74 -19.39
C PHE A 11 4.34 -12.46 -18.85
N VAL A 12 3.37 -12.75 -19.73
CA VAL A 12 2.17 -13.51 -19.34
C VAL A 12 2.54 -14.95 -18.96
N SER A 13 3.40 -15.61 -19.73
CA SER A 13 3.88 -16.97 -19.44
C SER A 13 4.63 -17.03 -18.11
N ASP A 14 5.52 -16.06 -17.84
CA ASP A 14 6.28 -15.97 -16.59
C ASP A 14 5.35 -15.74 -15.38
N GLY A 15 4.30 -14.93 -15.57
CA GLY A 15 3.27 -14.70 -14.55
C GLY A 15 2.43 -15.96 -14.27
N ILE A 16 2.04 -16.69 -15.31
CA ILE A 16 1.31 -17.97 -15.16
C ILE A 16 2.19 -18.99 -14.44
N PHE A 17 3.47 -19.08 -14.82
CA PHE A 17 4.45 -19.95 -14.15
C PHE A 17 4.55 -19.66 -12.66
N LYS A 18 4.72 -18.38 -12.27
CA LYS A 18 4.79 -17.98 -10.85
C LYS A 18 3.49 -18.29 -10.11
N ALA A 19 2.33 -18.07 -10.73
CA ALA A 19 1.04 -18.35 -10.12
C ALA A 19 0.81 -19.85 -9.89
N GLU A 20 1.11 -20.69 -10.88
CA GLU A 20 0.98 -22.15 -10.77
C GLU A 20 1.94 -22.71 -9.72
N LEU A 21 3.19 -22.26 -9.72
CA LEU A 21 4.19 -22.65 -8.73
C LEU A 21 3.76 -22.26 -7.30
N ASN A 22 3.27 -21.03 -7.12
CA ASN A 22 2.81 -20.56 -5.82
C ASN A 22 1.61 -21.36 -5.31
N GLU A 23 0.63 -21.69 -6.17
CA GLU A 23 -0.53 -22.50 -5.80
C GLU A 23 -0.13 -23.94 -5.44
N PHE A 24 0.77 -24.54 -6.22
CA PHE A 24 1.32 -25.88 -5.94
C PHE A 24 2.01 -25.93 -4.56
N LEU A 25 2.96 -25.02 -4.31
CA LEU A 25 3.70 -24.96 -3.05
C LEU A 25 2.80 -24.61 -1.87
N THR A 26 1.79 -23.76 -2.07
CA THR A 26 0.82 -23.43 -1.00
C THR A 26 0.04 -24.65 -0.54
N ARG A 27 -0.30 -25.58 -1.44
CA ARG A 27 -1.02 -26.80 -1.09
C ARG A 27 -0.13 -27.83 -0.41
N GLU A 28 1.05 -28.07 -0.99
CA GLU A 28 1.98 -29.11 -0.53
C GLU A 28 2.67 -28.75 0.79
N LEU A 29 3.08 -27.48 0.94
CA LEU A 29 3.81 -26.97 2.10
C LEU A 29 2.90 -26.21 3.09
N ALA A 30 1.57 -26.41 3.00
CA ALA A 30 0.62 -25.82 3.93
C ALA A 30 0.99 -26.15 5.38
N GLU A 31 1.36 -27.42 5.63
CA GLU A 31 1.74 -27.92 6.94
C GLU A 31 3.03 -27.31 7.44
N ASP A 32 3.98 -26.97 6.57
CA ASP A 32 5.29 -26.47 6.97
C ASP A 32 5.33 -24.96 7.21
N GLY A 33 4.20 -24.29 7.02
CA GLY A 33 4.05 -22.85 7.20
C GLY A 33 4.76 -22.08 6.08
N TYR A 34 4.37 -22.39 4.85
CA TYR A 34 4.72 -21.65 3.64
C TYR A 34 4.23 -20.20 3.72
N SER A 35 5.08 -19.26 3.28
CA SER A 35 4.79 -17.83 3.25
C SER A 35 4.74 -17.29 1.83
N GLY A 36 5.65 -17.75 0.96
CA GLY A 36 5.73 -17.27 -0.41
C GLY A 36 6.90 -17.89 -1.18
N VAL A 37 6.99 -17.52 -2.45
CA VAL A 37 8.04 -17.98 -3.36
C VAL A 37 8.62 -16.80 -4.14
N GLU A 38 9.93 -16.75 -4.20
CA GLU A 38 10.69 -15.85 -5.05
C GLU A 38 11.37 -16.67 -6.15
N VAL A 39 11.23 -16.23 -7.40
CA VAL A 39 11.85 -16.90 -8.55
C VAL A 39 12.89 -15.94 -9.12
N ARG A 40 14.15 -16.36 -9.12
CA ARG A 40 15.26 -15.65 -9.75
C ARG A 40 15.68 -16.42 -10.99
N VAL A 41 15.44 -15.81 -12.15
CA VAL A 41 15.74 -16.43 -13.44
C VAL A 41 17.08 -15.92 -13.93
N THR A 42 18.10 -16.77 -13.86
CA THR A 42 19.38 -16.58 -14.53
C THR A 42 19.32 -17.29 -15.88
N PRO A 43 19.97 -16.80 -16.96
CA PRO A 43 19.93 -17.45 -18.27
C PRO A 43 20.37 -18.93 -18.26
N THR A 44 21.21 -19.30 -17.29
CA THR A 44 21.76 -20.66 -17.14
C THR A 44 21.01 -21.51 -16.12
N ARG A 45 20.43 -20.89 -15.08
CA ARG A 45 19.78 -21.58 -13.95
C ARG A 45 18.59 -20.79 -13.43
N THR A 46 17.54 -21.48 -13.03
CA THR A 46 16.39 -20.87 -12.34
C THR A 46 16.44 -21.25 -10.87
N GLU A 47 16.62 -20.25 -10.02
CA GLU A 47 16.66 -20.40 -8.57
C GLU A 47 15.27 -20.09 -8.01
N ILE A 48 14.70 -21.05 -7.30
CA ILE A 48 13.39 -20.91 -6.65
C ILE A 48 13.63 -20.88 -5.15
N ILE A 49 13.41 -19.72 -4.53
CA ILE A 49 13.57 -19.52 -3.10
C ILE A 49 12.21 -19.65 -2.44
N ILE A 50 12.04 -20.71 -1.64
CA ILE A 50 10.85 -20.98 -0.84
C ILE A 50 11.01 -20.28 0.51
N LEU A 51 10.12 -19.35 0.79
CA LEU A 51 10.04 -18.67 2.08
C LEU A 51 9.10 -19.47 2.99
N ALA A 52 9.65 -20.09 4.03
CA ALA A 52 8.90 -20.91 4.97
C ALA A 52 9.29 -20.63 6.43
N THR A 53 8.40 -20.96 7.36
CA THR A 53 8.68 -20.82 8.80
C THR A 53 9.48 -22.01 9.35
N ARG A 54 9.24 -23.23 8.84
CA ARG A 54 9.94 -24.46 9.23
C ARG A 54 10.73 -25.03 8.06
N THR A 55 11.92 -24.48 7.82
CA THR A 55 12.80 -24.91 6.72
C THR A 55 13.24 -26.36 6.81
N GLN A 56 13.43 -26.90 8.02
CA GLN A 56 13.85 -28.29 8.22
C GLN A 56 12.85 -29.31 7.65
N ASN A 57 11.54 -29.08 7.84
CA ASN A 57 10.51 -29.97 7.31
C ASN A 57 10.36 -29.87 5.79
N VAL A 58 10.58 -28.66 5.23
CA VAL A 58 10.60 -28.44 3.78
C VAL A 58 11.77 -29.18 3.15
N LEU A 59 12.93 -29.21 3.81
CA LEU A 59 14.10 -29.97 3.37
C LEU A 59 13.84 -31.49 3.46
N GLY A 60 13.18 -31.93 4.54
CA GLY A 60 12.91 -33.33 4.84
C GLY A 60 14.15 -34.12 5.28
N GLU A 61 14.00 -35.43 5.46
CA GLU A 61 15.11 -36.29 5.88
C GLU A 61 16.25 -36.28 4.86
N LYS A 62 17.43 -35.80 5.26
CA LYS A 62 18.64 -35.69 4.41
C LYS A 62 18.38 -34.96 3.07
N GLY A 63 17.43 -34.02 3.02
CA GLY A 63 17.09 -33.30 1.79
C GLY A 63 16.28 -34.11 0.78
N ARG A 64 15.64 -35.21 1.20
CA ARG A 64 14.80 -36.03 0.32
C ARG A 64 13.63 -35.24 -0.27
N ARG A 65 12.91 -34.49 0.57
CA ARG A 65 11.68 -33.80 0.16
C ARG A 65 11.97 -32.69 -0.85
N ILE A 66 13.04 -31.92 -0.65
CA ILE A 66 13.40 -30.87 -1.62
C ILE A 66 13.82 -31.45 -2.98
N ARG A 67 14.49 -32.62 -3.01
CA ARG A 67 14.83 -33.31 -4.26
C ARG A 67 13.59 -33.82 -4.99
N GLU A 68 12.61 -34.34 -4.25
CA GLU A 68 11.32 -34.75 -4.81
C GLU A 68 10.58 -33.54 -5.40
N LEU A 69 10.53 -32.40 -4.68
CA LEU A 69 9.96 -31.15 -5.18
C LEU A 69 10.67 -30.65 -6.44
N THR A 70 12.01 -30.68 -6.47
CA THR A 70 12.78 -30.32 -7.67
C THR A 70 12.42 -31.21 -8.85
N ALA A 71 12.33 -32.52 -8.65
CA ALA A 71 11.97 -33.46 -9.72
C ALA A 71 10.55 -33.22 -10.26
N VAL A 72 9.59 -32.90 -9.39
CA VAL A 72 8.21 -32.59 -9.78
C VAL A 72 8.15 -31.29 -10.59
N VAL A 73 8.78 -30.22 -10.09
CA VAL A 73 8.83 -28.92 -10.78
C VAL A 73 9.52 -29.07 -12.14
N GLN A 74 10.64 -29.77 -12.18
CA GLN A 74 11.40 -29.97 -13.42
C GLN A 74 10.59 -30.74 -14.47
N LYS A 75 9.95 -31.85 -14.09
CA LYS A 75 9.11 -32.66 -14.99
C LYS A 75 7.85 -31.93 -15.45
N ARG A 76 7.23 -31.14 -14.57
CA ARG A 76 5.99 -30.41 -14.85
C ARG A 76 6.20 -29.30 -15.87
N PHE A 77 7.28 -28.54 -15.73
CA PHE A 77 7.55 -27.37 -16.56
C PHE A 77 8.51 -27.66 -17.73
N GLY A 78 8.99 -28.90 -17.87
CA GLY A 78 9.84 -29.31 -18.99
C GLY A 78 11.23 -28.70 -18.99
N PHE A 79 11.80 -28.47 -17.80
CA PHE A 79 13.15 -27.92 -17.66
C PHE A 79 14.22 -29.00 -17.91
N PRO A 80 15.38 -28.65 -18.51
CA PRO A 80 16.50 -29.56 -18.62
C PRO A 80 17.06 -29.93 -17.24
N GLU A 81 17.61 -31.14 -17.12
CA GLU A 81 18.18 -31.65 -15.86
C GLU A 81 19.26 -30.72 -15.31
N GLY A 82 19.15 -30.38 -14.02
CA GLY A 82 20.09 -29.49 -13.33
C GLY A 82 19.92 -27.99 -13.60
N SER A 83 18.89 -27.56 -14.36
CA SER A 83 18.62 -26.14 -14.59
C SER A 83 17.79 -25.46 -13.49
N VAL A 84 17.11 -26.23 -12.64
CA VAL A 84 16.27 -25.72 -11.55
C VAL A 84 16.88 -26.11 -10.22
N GLU A 85 17.08 -25.11 -9.36
CA GLU A 85 17.55 -25.29 -7.99
C GLU A 85 16.55 -24.67 -7.02
N LEU A 86 16.20 -25.43 -5.97
CA LEU A 86 15.28 -24.98 -4.93
C LEU A 86 16.06 -24.71 -3.63
N TYR A 87 15.86 -23.52 -3.09
CA TYR A 87 16.41 -23.08 -1.81
C TYR A 87 15.28 -22.86 -0.81
N ALA A 88 15.51 -23.22 0.46
CA ALA A 88 14.56 -22.97 1.53
C ALA A 88 15.12 -21.90 2.47
N GLU A 89 14.49 -20.74 2.50
CA GLU A 89 14.86 -19.63 3.35
C GLU A 89 13.84 -19.45 4.47
N LYS A 90 14.34 -19.10 5.66
CA LYS A 90 13.49 -18.89 6.82
C LYS A 90 12.97 -17.46 6.82
N VAL A 91 11.66 -17.30 6.94
CA VAL A 91 11.05 -15.97 7.12
C VAL A 91 11.55 -15.34 8.43
N ALA A 92 12.04 -14.10 8.34
CA ALA A 92 12.63 -13.36 9.46
C ALA A 92 11.71 -13.33 10.69
N THR A 93 10.44 -12.91 10.52
CA THR A 93 9.45 -12.83 11.59
C THR A 93 8.15 -13.53 11.19
N ARG A 94 7.96 -14.76 11.66
CA ARG A 94 6.76 -15.56 11.33
C ARG A 94 5.43 -14.92 11.73
N GLY A 95 5.44 -14.03 12.72
CA GLY A 95 4.24 -13.37 13.25
C GLY A 95 3.72 -12.24 12.37
N LEU A 96 4.56 -11.69 11.48
CA LEU A 96 4.18 -10.57 10.60
C LEU A 96 3.58 -11.03 9.27
N CYS A 97 3.78 -12.30 8.89
CA CYS A 97 3.19 -12.86 7.67
C CYS A 97 1.74 -13.34 7.89
N ALA A 98 0.79 -12.81 7.12
CA ALA A 98 -0.62 -13.17 7.23
C ALA A 98 -0.90 -14.60 6.74
N ILE A 99 -0.20 -15.07 5.71
CA ILE A 99 -0.38 -16.41 5.14
C ILE A 99 -0.02 -17.50 6.17
N ALA A 100 1.16 -17.37 6.78
CA ALA A 100 1.62 -18.31 7.81
C ALA A 100 0.69 -18.35 9.03
N GLN A 101 0.14 -17.20 9.43
CA GLN A 101 -0.83 -17.12 10.54
C GLN A 101 -2.20 -17.67 10.16
N ALA A 102 -2.65 -17.50 8.91
CA ALA A 102 -3.89 -18.07 8.42
C ALA A 102 -3.82 -19.61 8.36
N GLU A 103 -2.71 -20.19 7.90
CA GLU A 103 -2.48 -21.64 7.95
C GLU A 103 -2.39 -22.14 9.41
N SER A 104 -1.67 -21.41 10.27
CA SER A 104 -1.60 -21.75 11.69
C SER A 104 -2.98 -21.77 12.36
N LEU A 105 -3.86 -20.83 12.01
CA LEU A 105 -5.23 -20.81 12.52
C LEU A 105 -6.07 -21.96 11.94
N ARG A 106 -5.87 -22.30 10.67
CA ARG A 106 -6.51 -23.47 10.02
C ARG A 106 -6.17 -24.76 10.75
N TYR A 107 -4.90 -25.03 11.06
CA TYR A 107 -4.51 -26.24 11.80
C TYR A 107 -5.08 -26.28 13.21
N LYS A 108 -5.10 -25.15 13.93
CA LYS A 108 -5.70 -25.08 15.27
C LYS A 108 -7.20 -25.41 15.24
N LEU A 109 -7.92 -24.95 14.22
CA LEU A 109 -9.35 -25.24 14.06
C LEU A 109 -9.60 -26.69 13.61
N LEU A 110 -8.75 -27.26 12.74
CA LEU A 110 -8.80 -28.69 12.39
C LEU A 110 -8.50 -29.59 13.58
N GLY A 111 -7.57 -29.17 14.44
CA GLY A 111 -7.25 -29.84 15.72
C GLY A 111 -8.35 -29.74 16.77
N GLY A 112 -9.52 -29.17 16.45
CA GLY A 112 -10.69 -29.14 17.33
C GLY A 112 -10.63 -28.09 18.44
N LEU A 113 -9.68 -27.14 18.40
CA LEU A 113 -9.67 -26.05 19.38
C LEU A 113 -10.89 -25.14 19.17
N ALA A 114 -11.46 -24.67 20.27
CA ALA A 114 -12.55 -23.70 20.24
C ALA A 114 -12.14 -22.42 19.49
N VAL A 115 -13.00 -21.93 18.59
CA VAL A 115 -12.71 -20.81 17.67
C VAL A 115 -12.21 -19.57 18.40
N ARG A 116 -12.86 -19.18 19.51
CA ARG A 116 -12.41 -18.02 20.31
C ARG A 116 -10.99 -18.20 20.85
N ARG A 117 -10.68 -19.39 21.38
CA ARG A 117 -9.35 -19.70 21.93
C ARG A 117 -8.29 -19.71 20.83
N ALA A 118 -8.60 -20.31 19.68
CA ALA A 118 -7.70 -20.35 18.53
C ALA A 118 -7.40 -18.95 17.99
N CYS A 119 -8.43 -18.11 17.82
CA CYS A 119 -8.28 -16.74 17.34
C CYS A 119 -7.46 -15.89 18.29
N TYR A 120 -7.83 -15.79 19.59
CA TYR A 120 -7.06 -14.99 20.55
C TYR A 120 -5.61 -15.48 20.71
N GLY A 121 -5.35 -16.78 20.59
CA GLY A 121 -3.99 -17.31 20.62
C GLY A 121 -3.14 -16.91 19.41
N VAL A 122 -3.74 -16.77 18.22
CA VAL A 122 -3.03 -16.24 17.03
C VAL A 122 -2.87 -14.72 17.13
N LEU A 123 -3.92 -14.03 17.57
CA LEU A 123 -3.94 -12.58 17.72
C LEU A 123 -2.85 -12.09 18.68
N ARG A 124 -2.76 -12.72 19.86
CA ARG A 124 -1.72 -12.43 20.86
C ARG A 124 -0.32 -12.66 20.30
N PHE A 125 -0.13 -13.77 19.58
CA PHE A 125 1.17 -14.10 18.98
C PHE A 125 1.62 -13.08 17.92
N ILE A 126 0.68 -12.53 17.14
CA ILE A 126 0.95 -11.49 16.13
C ILE A 126 1.36 -10.17 16.80
N MET A 127 0.63 -9.76 17.85
CA MET A 127 0.96 -8.56 18.62
C MET A 127 2.31 -8.68 19.34
N GLU A 128 2.61 -9.85 19.94
CA GLU A 128 3.91 -10.14 20.57
C GLU A 128 5.08 -10.14 19.56
N SER A 129 4.80 -10.40 18.29
CA SER A 129 5.80 -10.36 17.20
C SER A 129 6.06 -8.94 16.67
N GLY A 130 5.47 -7.90 17.29
CA GLY A 130 5.70 -6.50 16.94
C GLY A 130 4.77 -5.93 15.87
N ALA A 131 3.63 -6.57 15.58
CA ALA A 131 2.63 -5.98 14.69
C ALA A 131 1.94 -4.77 15.34
N LYS A 132 1.61 -3.74 14.55
CA LYS A 132 0.87 -2.56 15.05
C LYS A 132 -0.61 -2.87 15.33
N GLY A 133 -1.15 -3.85 14.62
CA GLY A 133 -2.46 -4.39 14.89
C GLY A 133 -2.79 -5.60 14.03
N CYS A 134 -3.82 -6.30 14.45
CA CYS A 134 -4.26 -7.53 13.82
C CYS A 134 -5.78 -7.62 13.82
N GLU A 135 -6.33 -8.14 12.73
CA GLU A 135 -7.74 -8.49 12.63
C GLU A 135 -7.87 -9.91 12.10
N VAL A 136 -8.57 -10.75 12.86
CA VAL A 136 -8.91 -12.11 12.46
C VAL A 136 -10.43 -12.21 12.35
N VAL A 137 -10.91 -12.53 11.15
CA VAL A 137 -12.33 -12.77 10.88
C VAL A 137 -12.52 -14.25 10.58
N VAL A 138 -13.39 -14.91 11.35
CA VAL A 138 -13.84 -16.27 11.10
C VAL A 138 -15.30 -16.23 10.71
N SER A 139 -15.62 -16.82 9.56
CA SER A 139 -16.96 -16.85 8.97
C SER A 139 -17.39 -18.28 8.69
N GLY A 140 -18.68 -18.58 8.85
CA GLY A 140 -19.27 -19.88 8.52
C GLY A 140 -20.06 -20.48 9.68
N LYS A 141 -20.30 -21.79 9.65
CA LYS A 141 -21.11 -22.50 10.65
C LYS A 141 -20.26 -22.78 11.91
N LEU A 142 -20.38 -21.90 12.90
CA LEU A 142 -19.54 -21.95 14.12
C LEU A 142 -20.08 -22.88 15.21
N ARG A 143 -21.22 -22.53 15.81
CA ARG A 143 -21.92 -23.35 16.82
C ARG A 143 -23.39 -23.61 16.49
N GLY A 144 -23.95 -22.86 15.54
CA GLY A 144 -25.34 -23.00 15.10
C GLY A 144 -25.42 -23.46 13.66
N GLN A 145 -26.62 -23.87 13.24
CA GLN A 145 -26.88 -24.32 11.86
C GLN A 145 -26.73 -23.21 10.81
N ARG A 146 -26.83 -21.94 11.23
CA ARG A 146 -26.68 -20.76 10.37
C ARG A 146 -25.24 -20.23 10.39
N ALA A 147 -24.79 -19.70 9.27
CA ALA A 147 -23.50 -19.04 9.17
C ALA A 147 -23.47 -17.77 10.03
N LYS A 148 -22.38 -17.59 10.78
CA LYS A 148 -22.10 -16.39 11.58
C LYS A 148 -20.67 -15.95 11.31
N SER A 149 -20.45 -14.64 11.26
CA SER A 149 -19.11 -14.07 11.23
C SER A 149 -18.75 -13.55 12.62
N MET A 150 -17.57 -13.91 13.10
CA MET A 150 -16.94 -13.36 14.28
C MET A 150 -15.68 -12.63 13.86
N LYS A 151 -15.54 -11.40 14.34
CA LYS A 151 -14.39 -10.55 14.10
C LYS A 151 -13.67 -10.33 15.42
N PHE A 152 -12.38 -10.61 15.44
CA PHE A 152 -11.48 -10.39 16.56
C PHE A 152 -10.45 -9.34 16.11
N VAL A 153 -10.32 -8.26 16.87
CA VAL A 153 -9.44 -7.13 16.54
C VAL A 153 -8.62 -6.82 17.76
N ASP A 154 -7.35 -6.49 17.54
CA ASP A 154 -6.44 -5.97 18.55
C ASP A 154 -5.44 -5.01 17.89
N GLY A 155 -4.99 -4.01 18.64
CA GLY A 155 -4.14 -2.94 18.13
C GLY A 155 -4.81 -2.01 17.10
N LEU A 156 -3.97 -1.29 16.35
CA LEU A 156 -4.39 -0.35 15.31
C LEU A 156 -4.50 -1.08 13.98
N MET A 157 -5.68 -1.00 13.34
CA MET A 157 -5.90 -1.60 12.03
C MET A 157 -6.46 -0.55 11.08
N ILE A 158 -5.77 -0.34 9.95
CA ILE A 158 -6.23 0.54 8.88
C ILE A 158 -7.15 -0.26 7.95
N HIS A 159 -8.39 0.21 7.81
CA HIS A 159 -9.36 -0.38 6.86
C HIS A 159 -9.50 0.42 5.58
N SER A 160 -8.87 1.59 5.49
CA SER A 160 -9.15 2.61 4.49
C SER A 160 -7.87 3.27 3.95
N GLY A 161 -7.81 3.39 2.62
CA GLY A 161 -6.83 4.19 1.89
C GLY A 161 -5.82 3.31 1.15
N ASP A 162 -4.94 3.92 0.37
CA ASP A 162 -3.78 3.26 -0.21
C ASP A 162 -2.82 2.64 0.83
N PRO A 163 -2.68 3.17 2.07
CA PRO A 163 -1.91 2.53 3.13
C PRO A 163 -2.30 1.07 3.43
N VAL A 164 -3.51 0.63 3.06
CA VAL A 164 -3.90 -0.78 3.21
C VAL A 164 -3.06 -1.69 2.32
N ASN A 165 -2.72 -1.27 1.11
CA ASN A 165 -1.96 -2.11 0.17
C ASN A 165 -0.48 -2.23 0.58
N TYR A 166 0.05 -1.23 1.29
CA TYR A 166 1.46 -1.17 1.68
C TYR A 166 1.72 -1.73 3.09
N TYR A 167 0.87 -1.43 4.07
CA TYR A 167 1.10 -1.84 5.47
C TYR A 167 0.27 -3.04 5.91
N VAL A 168 -0.76 -3.44 5.16
CA VAL A 168 -1.68 -4.50 5.60
C VAL A 168 -1.50 -5.74 4.75
N ASP A 169 -0.81 -6.73 5.30
CA ASP A 169 -0.79 -8.07 4.72
C ASP A 169 -2.12 -8.77 5.03
N THR A 170 -2.74 -9.36 4.00
CA THR A 170 -4.05 -10.00 4.10
C THR A 170 -4.00 -11.40 3.50
N ALA A 171 -4.45 -12.38 4.27
CA ALA A 171 -4.59 -13.75 3.80
C ALA A 171 -5.98 -14.30 4.07
N VAL A 172 -6.49 -15.10 3.13
CA VAL A 172 -7.75 -15.84 3.26
C VAL A 172 -7.46 -17.32 3.13
N ARG A 173 -8.03 -18.12 4.03
CA ARG A 173 -7.97 -19.58 3.99
C ARG A 173 -9.32 -20.19 4.31
N HIS A 174 -9.59 -21.34 3.71
CA HIS A 174 -10.79 -22.11 3.95
C HIS A 174 -10.46 -23.34 4.79
N VAL A 175 -11.31 -23.64 5.75
CA VAL A 175 -11.20 -24.83 6.61
C VAL A 175 -12.41 -25.71 6.33
N LEU A 176 -12.13 -26.95 5.94
CA LEU A 176 -13.13 -27.97 5.70
C LEU A 176 -13.36 -28.72 7.01
N LEU A 177 -14.53 -28.54 7.64
CA LEU A 177 -14.95 -29.31 8.80
C LEU A 177 -16.14 -30.20 8.44
N ARG A 178 -16.40 -31.24 9.25
CA ARG A 178 -17.57 -32.12 9.07
C ARG A 178 -18.91 -31.36 9.11
N GLN A 179 -18.98 -30.24 9.85
CA GLN A 179 -20.18 -29.40 9.94
C GLN A 179 -20.37 -28.46 8.73
N GLY A 180 -19.32 -28.25 7.92
CA GLY A 180 -19.30 -27.35 6.78
C GLY A 180 -17.96 -26.60 6.65
N VAL A 181 -17.92 -25.65 5.71
CA VAL A 181 -16.72 -24.84 5.44
C VAL A 181 -16.71 -23.59 6.33
N LEU A 182 -15.58 -23.34 6.99
CA LEU A 182 -15.27 -22.07 7.65
C LEU A 182 -14.30 -21.26 6.80
N GLY A 183 -14.55 -19.96 6.66
CA GLY A 183 -13.63 -19.00 6.05
C GLY A 183 -12.87 -18.24 7.12
N ILE A 184 -11.54 -18.30 7.06
CA ILE A 184 -10.61 -17.50 7.85
C ILE A 184 -10.11 -16.35 6.98
N LYS A 185 -10.10 -15.15 7.53
CA LYS A 185 -9.40 -13.99 6.98
C LYS A 185 -8.54 -13.38 8.08
N VAL A 186 -7.24 -13.27 7.83
CA VAL A 186 -6.27 -12.63 8.72
C VAL A 186 -5.76 -11.38 8.03
N LYS A 187 -5.77 -10.26 8.76
CA LYS A 187 -5.14 -9.00 8.37
C LYS A 187 -4.11 -8.64 9.43
N ILE A 188 -2.90 -8.32 9.00
CA ILE A 188 -1.81 -7.91 9.89
C ILE A 188 -1.32 -6.56 9.42
N MET A 189 -1.32 -5.58 10.32
CA MET A 189 -0.70 -4.29 10.08
C MET A 189 0.77 -4.39 10.48
N LEU A 190 1.64 -4.30 9.48
CA LEU A 190 3.08 -4.40 9.64
C LEU A 190 3.61 -3.20 10.46
N PRO A 191 4.68 -3.42 11.25
CA PRO A 191 5.40 -2.33 11.89
C PRO A 191 6.05 -1.42 10.85
N TRP A 192 6.34 -0.20 11.29
CA TRP A 192 6.99 0.83 10.50
C TRP A 192 8.43 0.91 10.95
N ASP A 193 9.38 0.62 10.07
CA ASP A 193 10.80 0.78 10.38
C ASP A 193 11.28 2.18 9.95
N PRO A 194 11.82 3.00 10.88
CA PRO A 194 12.28 4.36 10.59
C PRO A 194 13.63 4.42 9.85
N SER A 195 14.26 3.29 9.53
CA SER A 195 15.57 3.21 8.88
C SER A 195 15.54 3.19 7.35
N GLY A 196 14.36 3.24 6.72
CA GLY A 196 14.21 3.54 5.31
C GLY A 196 14.69 2.45 4.34
N ASP A 197 13.91 1.39 4.21
CA ASP A 197 13.55 0.86 2.89
C ASP A 197 12.04 1.19 2.69
N ASP A 198 11.82 2.26 1.92
CA ASP A 198 10.55 2.87 1.44
C ASP A 198 9.33 2.84 2.34
N ILE A 199 9.28 3.83 3.22
CA ILE A 199 8.21 4.00 4.18
C ILE A 199 8.13 5.53 4.42
N GLY A 200 7.25 6.19 3.64
CA GLY A 200 7.04 7.65 3.61
C GLY A 200 5.91 8.17 4.53
N ASP A 201 6.36 8.74 5.65
CA ASP A 201 5.79 9.79 6.51
C ASP A 201 4.28 9.94 6.78
N GLY A 202 3.96 9.76 8.06
CA GLY A 202 3.55 10.87 8.95
C GLY A 202 2.20 11.54 8.71
N ARG A 203 1.20 11.18 9.52
CA ARG A 203 0.30 12.15 10.21
C ARG A 203 -0.50 11.49 11.34
N THR A 204 -0.54 12.22 12.44
CA THR A 204 -1.10 11.97 13.76
C THR A 204 -2.63 12.07 13.79
N GLU A 205 -3.23 11.22 14.65
CA GLU A 205 -4.51 11.35 15.40
C GLU A 205 -5.79 11.89 14.73
N LEU A 206 -6.90 11.13 14.85
CA LEU A 206 -7.92 11.39 15.87
C LEU A 206 -9.02 10.31 15.86
N SER A 207 -9.33 9.83 17.05
CA SER A 207 -10.56 9.10 17.35
C SER A 207 -11.54 10.07 18.01
N LEU A 208 -12.76 10.17 17.50
CA LEU A 208 -13.93 10.58 18.27
C LEU A 208 -15.22 10.20 17.53
N VAL A 209 -16.04 9.44 18.25
CA VAL A 209 -17.29 8.82 17.79
C VAL A 209 -18.49 9.74 18.06
N LEU A 210 -19.39 9.78 17.08
CA LEU A 210 -20.82 10.17 17.10
C LEU A 210 -21.26 11.30 18.05
N ALA A 211 -21.54 12.49 17.47
CA ALA A 211 -22.74 13.29 17.77
C ALA A 211 -22.90 14.53 16.85
N ALA A 212 -22.84 14.41 15.52
CA ALA A 212 -23.04 15.59 14.63
C ALA A 212 -23.09 15.23 13.13
N GLY A 213 -24.19 14.69 12.61
CA GLY A 213 -24.25 14.28 11.19
C GLY A 213 -23.93 15.41 10.18
N LEU A 214 -24.44 16.62 10.40
CA LEU A 214 -24.11 17.78 9.55
C LEU A 214 -22.81 18.47 9.97
N ARG A 215 -22.59 18.69 11.27
CA ARG A 215 -21.38 19.38 11.78
C ARG A 215 -20.10 18.60 11.47
N ALA A 216 -20.14 17.26 11.47
CA ALA A 216 -18.99 16.44 11.11
C ALA A 216 -18.65 16.55 9.61
N CYS A 217 -19.64 16.60 8.71
CA CYS A 217 -19.37 16.72 7.28
C CYS A 217 -18.78 18.10 6.94
N TYR A 218 -19.31 19.18 7.53
CA TYR A 218 -18.73 20.52 7.41
C TYR A 218 -17.36 20.64 8.09
N GLY A 219 -17.14 19.94 9.20
CA GLY A 219 -15.83 19.86 9.85
C GLY A 219 -14.78 19.17 8.97
N VAL A 220 -15.15 18.08 8.29
CA VAL A 220 -14.27 17.39 7.33
C VAL A 220 -14.00 18.27 6.11
N LEU A 221 -15.02 18.93 5.55
CA LEU A 221 -14.86 19.91 4.47
C LEU A 221 -13.84 20.99 4.83
N ARG A 222 -14.05 21.60 6.01
CA ARG A 222 -13.19 22.67 6.53
C ARG A 222 -11.76 22.19 6.79
N PHE A 223 -11.59 21.01 7.36
CA PHE A 223 -10.26 20.41 7.58
C PHE A 223 -9.52 20.13 6.26
N ILE A 224 -10.21 19.63 5.23
CA ILE A 224 -9.63 19.37 3.91
C ILE A 224 -9.20 20.68 3.24
N MET A 225 -10.02 21.74 3.36
CA MET A 225 -9.68 23.06 2.84
C MET A 225 -8.54 23.73 3.60
N GLU A 226 -8.54 23.66 4.94
CA GLU A 226 -7.45 24.16 5.80
C GLU A 226 -6.13 23.40 5.55
N SER A 227 -6.21 22.16 5.07
CA SER A 227 -5.05 21.35 4.64
C SER A 227 -4.49 21.75 3.27
N GLY A 228 -5.09 22.74 2.59
CA GLY A 228 -4.59 23.28 1.32
C GLY A 228 -5.10 22.55 0.07
N ALA A 229 -6.21 21.81 0.15
CA ALA A 229 -6.86 21.26 -1.05
C ALA A 229 -7.50 22.39 -1.89
N LYS A 230 -7.54 22.22 -3.22
CA LYS A 230 -8.21 23.17 -4.14
C LYS A 230 -9.74 23.04 -4.10
N GLY A 231 -10.23 21.87 -3.73
CA GLY A 231 -11.66 21.63 -3.54
C GLY A 231 -11.96 20.24 -3.03
N CYS A 232 -13.17 20.07 -2.53
CA CYS A 232 -13.62 18.80 -1.98
C CYS A 232 -15.11 18.57 -2.21
N GLU A 233 -15.49 17.32 -2.43
CA GLU A 233 -16.87 16.87 -2.57
C GLU A 233 -17.08 15.66 -1.65
N VAL A 234 -17.90 15.81 -0.61
CA VAL A 234 -18.28 14.73 0.31
C VAL A 234 -19.74 14.36 0.08
N VAL A 235 -19.98 13.13 -0.35
CA VAL A 235 -21.31 12.56 -0.54
C VAL A 235 -21.57 11.52 0.55
N VAL A 236 -22.66 11.69 1.29
CA VAL A 236 -23.13 10.76 2.31
C VAL A 236 -24.47 10.17 1.87
N SER A 237 -24.51 8.87 1.66
CA SER A 237 -25.66 8.14 1.11
C SER A 237 -26.08 7.00 2.03
N GLY A 238 -27.38 6.83 2.28
CA GLY A 238 -27.88 5.74 3.12
C GLY A 238 -29.17 6.10 3.84
N LYS A 239 -29.58 5.28 4.81
CA LYS A 239 -30.77 5.52 5.63
C LYS A 239 -30.49 6.60 6.67
N LEU A 240 -30.68 7.87 6.28
CA LEU A 240 -30.48 9.04 7.14
C LEU A 240 -31.81 9.42 7.82
N ARG A 241 -31.89 9.23 9.15
CA ARG A 241 -33.04 9.61 10.00
C ARG A 241 -34.42 9.04 9.58
N GLY A 242 -34.47 7.96 8.80
CA GLY A 242 -35.72 7.32 8.35
C GLY A 242 -35.51 6.00 7.60
N GLN A 243 -36.60 5.31 7.26
CA GLN A 243 -36.54 4.00 6.58
C GLN A 243 -36.12 4.09 5.10
N ARG A 244 -36.32 5.25 4.47
CA ARG A 244 -35.95 5.50 3.07
C ARG A 244 -34.50 5.99 2.98
N ALA A 245 -33.75 5.48 2.00
CA ALA A 245 -32.40 5.98 1.72
C ALA A 245 -32.44 7.42 1.18
N LYS A 246 -31.46 8.23 1.58
CA LYS A 246 -31.22 9.61 1.14
C LYS A 246 -29.73 9.78 0.83
N SER A 247 -29.41 10.68 -0.09
CA SER A 247 -28.04 11.10 -0.37
C SER A 247 -27.89 12.60 -0.16
N MET A 248 -26.92 12.99 0.65
CA MET A 248 -26.53 14.39 0.87
C MET A 248 -25.18 14.60 0.21
N LYS A 249 -25.03 15.68 -0.55
CA LYS A 249 -23.77 16.08 -1.17
C LYS A 249 -23.35 17.42 -0.58
N PHE A 250 -22.11 17.49 -0.13
CA PHE A 250 -21.47 18.68 0.40
C PHE A 250 -20.28 18.98 -0.51
N VAL A 251 -20.22 20.19 -1.08
CA VAL A 251 -19.16 20.59 -2.02
C VAL A 251 -18.59 21.91 -1.52
N ASP A 252 -17.28 22.06 -1.65
CA ASP A 252 -16.59 23.32 -1.42
C ASP A 252 -15.38 23.43 -2.36
N GLY A 253 -15.07 24.65 -2.80
CA GLY A 253 -14.03 24.97 -3.79
C GLY A 253 -14.21 24.36 -5.20
N LEU A 254 -13.10 24.19 -5.92
CA LEU A 254 -13.08 23.75 -7.31
C LEU A 254 -12.99 22.22 -7.41
N MET A 255 -13.85 21.60 -8.21
CA MET A 255 -13.82 20.16 -8.45
C MET A 255 -14.03 19.85 -9.94
N ILE A 256 -13.07 19.15 -10.54
CA ILE A 256 -13.14 18.65 -11.92
C ILE A 256 -13.77 17.25 -11.97
N HIS A 257 -14.56 16.98 -13.02
CA HIS A 257 -15.30 15.72 -13.18
C HIS A 257 -15.01 15.00 -14.50
N SER A 258 -14.36 15.66 -15.46
CA SER A 258 -14.13 15.15 -16.82
C SER A 258 -12.68 15.38 -17.27
N GLY A 259 -12.23 14.52 -18.20
CA GLY A 259 -10.89 14.57 -18.79
C GLY A 259 -9.84 13.77 -18.00
N ASP A 260 -8.66 13.63 -18.61
CA ASP A 260 -7.51 12.97 -17.98
C ASP A 260 -7.03 13.65 -16.67
N PRO A 261 -7.13 14.99 -16.49
CA PRO A 261 -6.80 15.66 -15.24
C PRO A 261 -7.40 15.06 -13.98
N VAL A 262 -8.59 14.46 -14.07
CA VAL A 262 -9.26 13.83 -12.93
C VAL A 262 -8.42 12.71 -12.33
N ASN A 263 -7.70 11.94 -13.16
CA ASN A 263 -6.95 10.76 -12.71
C ASN A 263 -5.76 11.11 -11.80
N TYR A 264 -5.21 12.31 -11.94
CA TYR A 264 -4.02 12.75 -11.19
C TYR A 264 -4.26 13.95 -10.28
N TYR A 265 -5.33 14.72 -10.47
CA TYR A 265 -5.72 15.83 -9.59
C TYR A 265 -6.78 15.47 -8.56
N VAL A 266 -7.62 14.45 -8.80
CA VAL A 266 -8.76 14.14 -7.93
C VAL A 266 -8.56 12.79 -7.26
N ASP A 267 -8.24 12.83 -5.97
CA ASP A 267 -8.24 11.63 -5.15
C ASP A 267 -9.67 11.31 -4.69
N THR A 268 -10.12 10.07 -4.89
CA THR A 268 -11.49 9.64 -4.58
C THR A 268 -11.47 8.44 -3.62
N ALA A 269 -12.10 8.61 -2.46
CA ALA A 269 -12.28 7.55 -1.48
C ALA A 269 -13.78 7.25 -1.26
N VAL A 270 -14.18 5.99 -1.47
CA VAL A 270 -15.53 5.50 -1.12
C VAL A 270 -15.43 4.55 0.07
N ARG A 271 -16.20 4.79 1.12
CA ARG A 271 -16.24 3.97 2.33
C ARG A 271 -17.67 3.68 2.75
N HIS A 272 -17.83 2.58 3.47
CA HIS A 272 -19.10 2.16 4.03
C HIS A 272 -19.00 2.14 5.54
N VAL A 273 -19.96 2.78 6.20
CA VAL A 273 -20.10 2.83 7.63
C VAL A 273 -21.27 1.92 8.01
N LEU A 274 -20.99 0.90 8.82
CA LEU A 274 -22.01 0.00 9.35
C LEU A 274 -22.65 0.66 10.57
N LEU A 275 -23.93 1.01 10.47
CA LEU A 275 -24.73 1.49 11.59
C LEU A 275 -25.77 0.42 11.96
N ARG A 276 -26.32 0.51 13.17
CA ARG A 276 -27.40 -0.38 13.63
C ARG A 276 -28.63 -0.35 12.71
N GLN A 277 -28.90 0.78 12.04
CA GLN A 277 -30.02 0.96 11.12
C GLN A 277 -29.75 0.47 9.68
N GLY A 278 -28.49 0.16 9.34
CA GLY A 278 -28.07 -0.23 7.99
C GLY A 278 -26.69 0.33 7.62
N VAL A 279 -26.33 0.19 6.36
CA VAL A 279 -25.04 0.68 5.83
C VAL A 279 -25.21 2.09 5.27
N LEU A 280 -24.28 2.98 5.59
CA LEU A 280 -24.19 4.33 5.06
C LEU A 280 -22.90 4.46 4.25
N GLY A 281 -23.01 4.81 2.97
CA GLY A 281 -21.90 5.04 2.07
C GLY A 281 -21.42 6.48 2.12
N ILE A 282 -20.15 6.70 2.40
CA ILE A 282 -19.46 7.99 2.32
C ILE A 282 -18.55 7.96 1.11
N LYS A 283 -18.62 8.97 0.25
CA LYS A 283 -17.72 9.16 -0.89
C LYS A 283 -17.11 10.54 -0.79
N VAL A 284 -15.80 10.60 -0.60
CA VAL A 284 -15.04 11.85 -0.55
C VAL A 284 -14.23 11.96 -1.84
N LYS A 285 -14.26 13.10 -2.48
CA LYS A 285 -13.34 13.50 -3.53
C LYS A 285 -12.56 14.71 -3.06
N ILE A 286 -11.25 14.71 -3.25
CA ILE A 286 -10.36 15.81 -2.90
C ILE A 286 -9.59 16.20 -4.15
N MET A 287 -9.68 17.46 -4.55
CA MET A 287 -8.87 18.02 -5.61
C MET A 287 -7.57 18.55 -5.01
N LEU A 288 -6.47 17.92 -5.40
CA LEU A 288 -5.12 18.25 -4.94
C LEU A 288 -4.67 19.60 -5.55
N PRO A 289 -3.84 20.38 -4.83
CA PRO A 289 -3.21 21.56 -5.40
C PRO A 289 -2.16 21.18 -6.44
N TRP A 290 -1.90 22.07 -7.39
CA TRP A 290 -0.75 21.91 -8.29
C TRP A 290 0.51 22.37 -7.57
N ASP A 291 1.55 21.54 -7.58
CA ASP A 291 2.83 21.84 -6.96
C ASP A 291 3.97 21.43 -7.92
N PRO A 292 4.84 22.38 -8.36
CA PRO A 292 6.00 22.07 -9.20
C PRO A 292 6.94 21.02 -8.59
N SER A 293 7.02 20.96 -7.25
CA SER A 293 7.86 20.02 -6.52
C SER A 293 7.30 18.59 -6.53
N GLY A 294 5.99 18.46 -6.70
CA GLY A 294 5.29 17.17 -6.76
C GLY A 294 5.17 16.43 -5.43
N LYS A 295 5.26 17.13 -4.29
CA LYS A 295 5.19 16.48 -2.96
C LYS A 295 3.75 16.29 -2.49
N ILE A 296 2.90 17.30 -2.73
CA ILE A 296 1.52 17.32 -2.23
C ILE A 296 0.51 17.06 -3.35
N GLY A 297 0.88 17.32 -4.61
CA GLY A 297 0.01 17.13 -5.75
C GLY A 297 0.77 16.90 -7.05
N PRO A 298 0.08 16.81 -8.19
CA PRO A 298 0.71 16.50 -9.47
C PRO A 298 1.62 17.64 -9.95
N LYS A 299 2.77 17.26 -10.53
CA LYS A 299 3.76 18.19 -11.12
C LYS A 299 3.26 18.89 -12.38
N LYS A 300 2.45 18.18 -13.18
CA LYS A 300 1.90 18.70 -14.44
C LYS A 300 0.78 19.70 -14.11
N PRO A 301 0.82 20.94 -14.61
CA PRO A 301 -0.27 21.90 -14.42
C PRO A 301 -1.55 21.42 -15.12
N LEU A 302 -2.68 22.05 -14.78
CA LEU A 302 -3.91 21.85 -15.52
C LEU A 302 -3.69 22.25 -16.99
N PRO A 303 -4.24 21.49 -17.95
CA PRO A 303 -3.97 21.72 -19.38
C PRO A 303 -4.42 23.11 -19.85
N ASP A 304 -5.42 23.70 -19.20
CA ASP A 304 -5.96 25.02 -19.52
C ASP A 304 -5.26 26.16 -18.74
N HIS A 305 -4.33 25.84 -17.84
CA HIS A 305 -3.66 26.83 -16.99
C HIS A 305 -2.35 27.31 -17.64
N VAL A 306 -2.40 28.50 -18.24
CA VAL A 306 -1.25 29.18 -18.85
C VAL A 306 -0.64 30.18 -17.88
N SER A 307 0.62 29.99 -17.48
CA SER A 307 1.37 30.97 -16.68
C SER A 307 2.13 31.92 -17.60
N ILE A 308 1.78 33.20 -17.57
CA ILE A 308 2.49 34.26 -18.29
C ILE A 308 3.54 34.85 -17.36
N VAL A 309 4.81 34.77 -17.73
CA VAL A 309 5.90 35.37 -16.94
C VAL A 309 5.97 36.85 -17.28
N GLU A 310 5.95 37.70 -16.25
CA GLU A 310 6.11 39.14 -16.45
C GLU A 310 7.52 39.44 -17.01
N PRO A 311 7.62 40.31 -18.03
CA PRO A 311 8.90 40.69 -18.56
C PRO A 311 9.73 41.38 -17.47
N LYS A 312 11.04 41.15 -17.47
CA LYS A 312 11.94 41.85 -16.56
C LYS A 312 11.93 43.34 -16.90
N GLU A 313 11.97 44.20 -15.88
CA GLU A 313 12.12 45.63 -16.08
C GLU A 313 13.53 45.94 -16.60
N GLU A 314 13.66 46.01 -17.92
CA GLU A 314 14.87 46.45 -18.58
C GLU A 314 14.95 47.98 -18.47
N HIS A 315 15.90 48.45 -17.65
CA HIS A 315 16.23 49.86 -17.60
C HIS A 315 16.97 50.21 -18.90
N LEU A 316 16.33 51.04 -19.73
CA LEU A 316 16.95 51.48 -20.97
C LEU A 316 18.23 52.25 -20.64
N PRO A 317 19.40 51.85 -21.15
CA PRO A 317 20.62 52.60 -20.94
C PRO A 317 20.47 53.98 -21.60
N THR A 318 20.61 55.05 -20.80
CA THR A 318 20.52 56.44 -21.29
C THR A 318 21.70 56.84 -22.16
N THR A 319 22.82 56.12 -22.06
CA THR A 319 24.04 56.35 -22.84
C THR A 319 24.68 55.01 -23.24
N PRO A 320 25.38 54.95 -24.39
CA PRO A 320 26.13 53.76 -24.77
C PRO A 320 27.30 53.55 -23.80
N MET A 321 27.31 52.43 -23.08
CA MET A 321 28.42 51.99 -22.24
C MET A 321 29.10 50.77 -22.85
N SER A 322 30.44 50.74 -22.82
CA SER A 322 31.24 49.56 -23.16
C SER A 322 31.77 48.91 -21.89
N GLU A 323 31.42 47.64 -21.67
CA GLU A 323 31.97 46.86 -20.55
C GLU A 323 33.16 46.03 -21.05
N GLN A 324 34.38 46.43 -20.70
CA GLN A 324 35.58 45.62 -20.96
C GLN A 324 35.78 44.60 -19.83
N LYS A 325 35.42 43.33 -20.07
CA LYS A 325 35.83 42.23 -19.20
C LYS A 325 37.32 41.96 -19.36
N GLY A 326 38.14 42.51 -18.45
CA GLY A 326 39.58 42.18 -18.37
C GLY A 326 40.55 43.22 -17.79
N ALA A 327 40.11 44.32 -17.17
CA ALA A 327 41.03 45.31 -16.58
C ALA A 327 41.32 45.05 -15.09
N LYS A 328 42.59 45.14 -14.70
CA LYS A 328 43.07 45.05 -13.30
C LYS A 328 42.54 46.24 -12.46
N PRO A 329 42.34 46.08 -11.14
CA PRO A 329 41.85 47.16 -10.30
C PRO A 329 42.88 48.30 -10.22
N GLU A 330 42.51 49.48 -10.71
CA GLU A 330 43.27 50.71 -10.48
C GLU A 330 42.93 51.30 -9.11
N VAL A 331 43.98 51.75 -8.42
CA VAL A 331 44.05 52.20 -7.02
C VAL A 331 43.47 53.62 -6.91
N PRO A 332 42.77 53.98 -5.81
CA PRO A 332 42.11 55.29 -5.70
C PRO A 332 43.11 56.44 -5.66
N VAL A 333 42.95 57.43 -6.56
CA VAL A 333 43.74 58.67 -6.53
C VAL A 333 43.08 59.65 -5.56
N MET A 334 43.80 59.98 -4.48
CA MET A 334 43.44 61.00 -3.49
C MET A 334 43.39 62.42 -4.10
N PRO A 335 42.56 63.33 -3.57
CA PRO A 335 42.39 64.68 -4.10
C PRO A 335 43.63 65.55 -3.86
N GLN A 336 44.15 66.18 -4.92
CA GLN A 336 45.18 67.21 -4.81
C GLN A 336 44.54 68.55 -4.39
N GLY A 337 45.17 69.19 -3.40
CA GLY A 337 44.64 70.31 -2.63
C GLY A 337 44.53 71.65 -3.35
N ALA A 338 43.75 72.53 -2.74
CA ALA A 338 43.44 73.89 -3.16
C ALA A 338 44.68 74.78 -3.32
N PRO A 339 44.69 75.71 -4.30
CA PRO A 339 45.65 76.82 -4.31
C PRO A 339 45.19 77.95 -3.35
N VAL A 340 46.10 78.35 -2.46
CA VAL A 340 45.97 79.51 -1.55
C VAL A 340 46.37 80.80 -2.30
N PRO A 341 45.70 81.95 -2.10
CA PRO A 341 45.93 83.16 -2.90
C PRO A 341 47.08 84.06 -2.39
N THR A 342 47.39 85.10 -3.18
CA THR A 342 48.30 86.26 -3.00
C THR A 342 49.79 86.00 -3.32
N ALA A 343 50.55 86.90 -3.98
CA ALA A 343 50.35 88.27 -4.48
C ALA A 343 51.16 88.46 -5.77
#